data_AF-A0A2D6I2U6-F1
#
_entry.id   AF-A0A2D6I2U6-F1
#
_cell.length_a   1.000
_cell.length_b   1.000
_cell.length_c   1.000
_cell.angle_alpha   90.00
_cell.angle_beta   90.00
_cell.angle_gamma   90.00
#
_symmetry.space_group_name_H-M   'P 1'
#
loop_
_entity.id
_entity.type
_entity.pdbx_description
1 polymer ?
#
loop_
_entity_poly.entity_id
_entity_poly.type
_entity_poly.pdbx_seq_one_letter_code
_entity_poly.pdbx_strand_id
1 'polypeptide(L)'
;MRIPLSWIREVADVPADQSGRDVAERLISAGLEVETVDTVGAGLKGPIVVGHVQEIEELTEFKKPIRWCQVDIGASEPSGIICGAQNFTEGDLVVVAPPGTTLPGDFTITAP
;
A
#
# COMPACT_ATOMS: atom_id res chain seq x y z
N MET A 1 0.71 17.34 -12.26
CA MET A 1 1.95 16.90 -11.57
C MET A 1 1.56 16.46 -10.16
N ARG A 2 2.13 15.38 -9.62
CA ARG A 2 1.89 14.95 -8.21
C ARG A 2 3.22 14.99 -7.45
N ILE A 3 3.19 15.47 -6.21
CA ILE A 3 4.36 15.55 -5.33
C ILE A 3 3.93 15.29 -3.89
N PRO A 4 4.65 14.45 -3.12
CA PRO A 4 4.34 14.25 -1.71
C PRO A 4 4.82 15.45 -0.87
N LEU A 5 4.02 15.82 0.13
CA LEU A 5 4.33 16.92 1.05
C LEU A 5 5.65 16.67 1.81
N SER A 6 5.98 15.41 2.10
CA SER A 6 7.26 15.07 2.73
C SER A 6 8.46 15.51 1.89
N TRP A 7 8.39 15.37 0.57
CA TRP A 7 9.49 15.77 -0.31
C TRP A 7 9.59 17.29 -0.43
N ILE A 8 8.46 18.02 -0.44
CA ILE A 8 8.48 19.48 -0.37
C ILE A 8 9.21 19.96 0.90
N ARG A 9 8.95 19.31 2.04
CA ARG A 9 9.60 19.63 3.33
C ARG A 9 11.11 19.37 3.35
N GLU A 10 11.63 18.52 2.45
CA GLU A 10 13.07 18.30 2.34
C GLU A 10 13.79 19.47 1.65
N VAL A 11 13.08 20.23 0.80
CA VAL A 11 13.67 21.28 -0.04
C VAL A 11 13.18 22.69 0.28
N ALA A 12 12.13 22.83 1.08
CA ALA A 12 11.55 24.10 1.48
C ALA A 12 11.12 24.09 2.95
N ASP A 13 11.20 25.25 3.59
CA ASP A 13 10.81 25.42 5.00
C ASP A 13 9.29 25.50 5.14
N VAL A 14 8.65 24.34 5.22
CA VAL A 14 7.21 24.19 5.48
C VAL A 14 7.01 23.76 6.93
N PRO A 15 6.36 24.60 7.77
CA PRO A 15 6.06 24.28 9.15
C PRO A 15 5.38 22.91 9.33
N ALA A 16 5.73 22.20 10.41
CA ALA A 16 5.28 20.83 10.65
C ALA A 16 3.77 20.71 10.87
N ASP A 17 3.13 21.77 11.38
CA ASP A 17 1.70 21.88 11.63
C ASP A 17 0.89 22.19 10.37
N GLN A 18 1.52 22.62 9.28
CA GLN A 18 0.84 22.85 8.01
C GLN A 18 0.53 21.55 7.27
N SER A 19 -0.74 21.39 6.93
CA SER A 19 -1.26 20.29 6.13
C SER A 19 -0.96 20.46 4.64
N GLY A 20 -1.24 19.42 3.85
CA GLY A 20 -1.16 19.51 2.38
C GLY A 20 -2.12 20.55 1.80
N ARG A 21 -3.24 20.86 2.48
CA ARG A 21 -4.19 21.88 2.03
C ARG A 21 -3.65 23.29 2.25
N ASP A 22 -2.99 23.53 3.39
CA ASP A 22 -2.36 24.84 3.66
C ASP A 22 -1.26 25.15 2.65
N VAL A 23 -0.47 24.15 2.28
CA VAL A 23 0.55 24.28 1.23
C VAL A 23 -0.11 24.50 -0.14
N ALA A 24 -1.19 23.79 -0.46
CA ALA A 24 -1.92 23.97 -1.70
C ALA A 24 -2.45 25.40 -1.88
N GLU A 25 -3.00 26.01 -0.83
CA GLU A 25 -3.47 27.41 -0.86
C GLU A 25 -2.35 28.40 -1.19
N ARG A 26 -1.14 28.18 -0.66
CA ARG A 26 0.04 29.01 -0.95
C ARG A 26 0.53 28.85 -2.39
N LEU A 27 0.53 27.61 -2.89
CA LEU A 27 0.86 27.32 -4.29
C LEU A 27 -0.12 28.00 -5.24
N ILE A 28 -1.43 27.90 -4.98
CA ILE A 28 -2.47 28.57 -5.76
C ILE A 28 -2.28 30.09 -5.73
N SER A 29 -2.00 30.66 -4.57
CA SER A 29 -1.71 32.10 -4.42
C SER A 29 -0.48 32.55 -5.21
N ALA A 30 0.49 31.66 -5.43
CA ALA A 30 1.67 31.89 -6.27
C ALA A 30 1.42 31.63 -7.77
N GLY A 31 0.19 31.29 -8.17
CA GLY A 31 -0.19 31.02 -9.57
C GLY A 31 -0.01 29.56 -10.00
N LEU A 32 0.23 28.64 -9.06
CA LEU A 32 0.36 27.21 -9.31
C LEU A 32 -0.94 26.50 -8.93
N GLU A 33 -1.72 26.10 -9.93
CA GLU A 33 -2.99 25.40 -9.71
C GLU A 33 -2.78 24.06 -8.99
N VAL A 34 -3.64 23.77 -8.01
CA VAL A 34 -3.67 22.48 -7.30
C VAL A 34 -5.06 21.87 -7.45
N GLU A 35 -5.14 20.81 -8.26
CA GLU A 35 -6.39 20.12 -8.55
C GLU A 35 -6.91 19.30 -7.36
N THR A 36 -6.02 18.63 -6.63
CA THR A 36 -6.37 17.68 -5.57
C THR A 36 -5.31 17.63 -4.47
N VAL A 37 -5.76 17.28 -3.26
CA VAL A 37 -4.89 16.99 -2.11
C VAL A 37 -5.35 15.65 -1.52
N ASP A 38 -4.57 14.60 -1.79
CA ASP A 38 -4.86 13.23 -1.34
C ASP A 38 -4.09 12.90 -0.06
N THR A 39 -4.72 12.18 0.87
CA THR A 39 -4.04 11.61 2.05
C THR A 39 -3.76 10.13 1.80
N VAL A 40 -2.49 9.77 1.72
CA VAL A 40 -2.05 8.38 1.53
C VAL A 40 -2.49 7.52 2.72
N GLY A 41 -3.10 6.36 2.44
CA GLY A 41 -3.55 5.43 3.47
C GLY A 41 -4.83 5.84 4.21
N ALA A 42 -5.53 6.90 3.78
CA ALA A 42 -6.80 7.27 4.39
C ALA A 42 -7.80 6.09 4.36
N GLY A 43 -8.34 5.75 5.53
CA GLY A 43 -9.27 4.63 5.70
C GLY A 43 -8.61 3.26 5.93
N LEU A 44 -7.29 3.15 5.83
CA LEU A 44 -6.56 1.93 6.20
C LEU A 44 -6.57 1.74 7.72
N LYS A 45 -6.93 0.55 8.20
CA LYS A 45 -6.95 0.16 9.63
C LYS A 45 -6.41 -1.25 9.80
N GLY A 46 -5.88 -1.55 10.98
CA GLY A 46 -5.36 -2.87 11.31
C GLY A 46 -3.92 -3.08 10.82
N PRO A 47 -3.44 -4.34 10.85
CA PRO A 47 -2.05 -4.65 10.55
C PRO A 47 -1.77 -4.55 9.05
N ILE A 48 -0.68 -3.89 8.67
CA ILE A 48 -0.07 -4.06 7.35
C ILE A 48 1.39 -4.40 7.60
N VAL A 49 1.86 -5.47 6.98
CA VAL A 49 3.21 -6.00 7.22
C VAL A 49 3.93 -6.21 5.89
N VAL A 50 5.26 -6.13 5.95
CA VAL A 50 6.09 -6.61 4.86
C VAL A 50 6.21 -8.12 5.01
N GLY A 51 5.87 -8.84 3.95
CA GLY A 51 6.05 -10.28 3.85
C GLY A 51 7.15 -10.64 2.86
N HIS A 52 7.73 -11.83 3.01
CA HIS A 52 8.72 -12.39 2.10
C HIS A 52 8.14 -13.64 1.43
N VAL A 53 8.10 -13.66 0.10
CA VAL A 53 7.54 -14.78 -0.66
C VAL A 53 8.53 -15.94 -0.63
N GLN A 54 8.17 -17.04 0.05
CA GLN A 54 9.03 -18.21 0.16
C GLN A 54 8.87 -19.16 -1.02
N GLU A 55 7.61 -19.44 -1.42
CA GLU A 55 7.29 -20.42 -2.46
C GLU A 55 6.05 -19.97 -3.23
N ILE A 56 6.02 -20.28 -4.54
CA ILE A 56 4.90 -20.03 -5.43
C ILE A 56 4.51 -21.32 -6.16
N GLU A 57 3.28 -21.78 -5.97
CA GLU A 57 2.64 -22.83 -6.76
C GLU A 57 1.62 -22.22 -7.74
N GLU A 58 1.72 -22.57 -9.04
CA GLU A 58 0.73 -22.13 -10.03
C GLU A 58 -0.46 -23.09 -10.09
N LEU A 59 -1.67 -22.57 -9.84
CA LEU A 59 -2.92 -23.32 -9.90
C LEU A 59 -3.44 -23.32 -11.34
N THR A 60 -3.40 -24.49 -11.99
CA THR A 60 -3.69 -24.65 -13.42
C THR A 60 -5.17 -24.91 -13.72
N GLU A 61 -6.00 -25.10 -12.70
CA GLU A 61 -7.43 -25.41 -12.84
C GLU A 61 -8.30 -24.21 -13.21
N PHE A 62 -7.74 -23.00 -13.25
CA PHE A 62 -8.47 -21.75 -13.54
C PHE A 62 -8.09 -21.13 -14.90
N LYS A 63 -9.03 -20.40 -15.50
CA LYS A 63 -8.79 -19.69 -16.78
C LYS A 63 -7.77 -18.56 -16.68
N LYS A 64 -7.66 -17.94 -15.51
CA LYS A 64 -6.66 -16.91 -15.21
C LYS A 64 -5.51 -17.55 -14.45
N PRO A 65 -4.27 -17.07 -14.62
CA PRO A 65 -3.16 -17.51 -13.77
C PRO A 65 -3.47 -17.16 -12.31
N ILE A 66 -3.56 -18.19 -11.46
CA ILE A 66 -3.72 -18.05 -10.02
C ILE A 66 -2.51 -18.71 -9.36
N ARG A 67 -1.97 -18.09 -8.33
CA ARG A 67 -0.82 -18.57 -7.57
C ARG A 67 -1.22 -18.79 -6.12
N TRP A 68 -0.83 -19.93 -5.59
CA TRP A 68 -0.81 -20.21 -4.16
C TRP A 68 0.59 -19.89 -3.63
N CYS A 69 0.69 -18.90 -2.75
CA CYS A 69 1.96 -18.35 -2.29
C CYS A 69 2.13 -18.66 -0.80
N GLN A 70 3.29 -19.21 -0.42
CA GLN A 70 3.71 -19.27 0.99
C GLN A 70 4.49 -18.00 1.31
N VAL A 71 3.97 -17.18 2.22
CA VAL A 71 4.53 -15.86 2.54
C VAL A 71 4.88 -15.79 4.02
N ASP A 72 6.15 -15.55 4.32
CA ASP A 72 6.59 -15.26 5.68
C ASP A 72 6.16 -13.84 6.05
N ILE A 73 5.39 -13.72 7.13
CA ILE A 73 4.92 -12.43 7.67
C ILE A 73 5.43 -12.18 9.10
N GLY A 74 6.47 -12.91 9.53
CA GLY A 74 7.00 -12.86 10.90
C GLY A 74 6.18 -13.64 11.92
N ALA A 75 5.32 -14.55 11.47
CA ALA A 75 4.58 -15.49 12.32
C ALA A 75 5.38 -16.79 12.52
N SER A 76 4.87 -17.72 13.34
CA SER A 76 5.52 -19.03 13.54
C SER A 76 5.53 -19.90 12.29
N GLU A 77 4.52 -19.76 11.43
CA GLU A 77 4.38 -20.49 10.17
C GLU A 77 4.08 -19.50 9.03
N PRO A 78 4.54 -19.79 7.79
CA PRO A 78 4.18 -19.02 6.62
C PRO A 78 2.66 -18.95 6.42
N SER A 79 2.19 -17.81 5.93
CA SER A 79 0.80 -17.64 5.54
C SER A 79 0.59 -18.08 4.10
N GLY A 80 -0.38 -18.97 3.90
CA GLY A 80 -0.85 -19.34 2.57
C GLY A 80 -1.78 -18.28 1.98
N ILE A 81 -1.42 -17.69 0.85
CA ILE A 81 -2.13 -16.57 0.22
C ILE A 81 -2.36 -16.86 -1.27
N ILE A 82 -3.61 -16.71 -1.71
CA ILE A 82 -3.96 -16.74 -3.13
C ILE A 82 -3.71 -15.37 -3.76
N CYS A 83 -2.92 -15.31 -4.83
CA CYS A 83 -2.66 -14.09 -5.59
C CYS A 83 -2.71 -14.37 -7.10
N GLY A 84 -3.32 -13.47 -7.88
CA GLY A 84 -3.36 -13.57 -9.34
C GLY A 84 -2.31 -12.72 -10.06
N ALA A 85 -1.51 -11.93 -9.32
CA ALA A 85 -0.49 -11.08 -9.92
C ALA A 85 0.73 -11.91 -10.34
N GLN A 86 1.42 -11.47 -11.39
CA GLN A 86 2.56 -12.18 -11.98
C GLN A 86 3.86 -11.37 -11.95
N ASN A 87 3.84 -10.16 -11.38
CA ASN A 87 4.98 -9.22 -11.34
C ASN A 87 5.86 -9.38 -10.08
N PHE A 88 5.89 -10.58 -9.50
CA PHE A 88 6.74 -10.95 -8.36
C PHE A 88 7.14 -12.43 -8.47
N THR A 89 8.22 -12.77 -7.77
CA THR A 89 8.86 -14.08 -7.74
C THR A 89 9.19 -14.49 -6.30
N GLU A 90 9.55 -15.76 -6.11
CA GLU A 90 10.10 -16.23 -4.83
C GLU A 90 11.33 -15.41 -4.43
N GLY A 91 11.43 -15.05 -3.16
CA GLY A 91 12.45 -14.15 -2.63
C GLY A 91 12.04 -12.67 -2.55
N ASP A 92 10.95 -12.26 -3.22
CA ASP A 92 10.51 -10.87 -3.21
C ASP A 92 9.87 -10.46 -1.88
N LEU A 93 10.09 -9.20 -1.51
CA LEU A 93 9.36 -8.54 -0.44
C LEU A 93 8.07 -7.93 -0.97
N VAL A 94 6.96 -8.25 -0.32
CA VAL A 94 5.60 -7.82 -0.68
C VAL A 94 4.90 -7.18 0.51
N VAL A 95 3.84 -6.42 0.25
CA VAL A 95 2.97 -5.89 1.31
C VAL A 95 1.80 -6.84 1.50
N VAL A 96 1.63 -7.33 2.73
CA VAL A 96 0.56 -8.25 3.10
C VAL A 96 -0.42 -7.55 4.04
N ALA A 97 -1.71 -7.79 3.81
CA ALA A 97 -2.81 -7.41 4.68
C ALA A 97 -3.34 -8.68 5.37
N PRO A 98 -2.92 -9.00 6.61
CA PRO A 98 -3.42 -10.16 7.34
C PRO A 98 -4.93 -10.03 7.67
N PRO A 99 -5.60 -11.13 8.04
CA PRO A 99 -6.96 -11.07 8.57
C PRO A 99 -7.11 -10.04 9.70
N GLY A 100 -8.19 -9.27 9.68
CA GLY A 100 -8.42 -8.14 10.59
C GLY A 100 -7.92 -6.79 10.06
N THR A 101 -7.28 -6.75 8.89
CA THR A 101 -6.97 -5.51 8.18
C THR A 101 -8.21 -4.96 7.47
N THR A 102 -8.45 -3.66 7.52
CA THR A 102 -9.44 -2.98 6.68
C THR A 102 -8.72 -2.05 5.71
N LEU A 103 -8.82 -2.35 4.41
CA LEU A 103 -8.28 -1.53 3.34
C LEU A 103 -9.20 -0.32 3.03
N PRO A 104 -8.67 0.74 2.39
CA PRO A 104 -9.49 1.87 1.94
C PRO A 104 -10.70 1.40 1.12
N GLY A 105 -11.86 2.02 1.37
CA GLY A 105 -13.14 1.56 0.82
C GLY A 105 -13.89 0.55 1.70
N ASP A 106 -13.56 0.48 3.00
CA ASP A 106 -14.18 -0.38 4.01
C ASP A 106 -14.11 -1.89 3.69
N PHE A 107 -13.05 -2.31 3.01
CA PHE A 107 -12.83 -3.71 2.64
C PHE A 107 -12.03 -4.44 3.71
N THR A 108 -12.70 -5.25 4.53
CA THR A 108 -12.08 -5.99 5.64
C THR A 108 -11.62 -7.38 5.21
N ILE A 109 -10.34 -7.69 5.44
CA ILE A 109 -9.73 -8.99 5.17
C ILE A 109 -10.14 -10.00 6.25
N THR A 110 -10.60 -11.16 5.81
CA THR A 110 -10.91 -12.32 6.66
C THR A 110 -10.15 -13.55 6.18
N ALA A 111 -9.97 -14.53 7.06
CA ALA A 111 -9.54 -15.87 6.70
C ALA A 111 -10.68 -16.87 7.00
N PRO A 112 -10.77 -17.97 6.24
CA PRO A 112 -11.70 -19.07 6.52
C PRO A 112 -11.40 -19.78 7.85
#